data_AF-A0A257B097-F1
#
_entry.id   AF-A0A257B097-F1
#
_cell.length_a   1.000
_cell.length_b   1.000
_cell.length_c   1.000
_cell.angle_alpha   90.00
_cell.angle_beta   90.00
_cell.angle_gamma   90.00
#
_symmetry.space_group_name_H-M   'P 1'
#
loop_
_entity.id
_entity.type
_entity.pdbx_description
1 polymer ?
#
loop_
_entity_poly.entity_id
_entity_poly.type
_entity_poly.pdbx_seq_one_letter_code
_entity_poly.pdbx_strand_id
1 'polypeptide(L)'
;MTRLAYGAAARLPEQLIQYFVSDTSDSEWQTVGDKWFLYLVAVGLLCALGMLGVKFLRKQSAPNPQARNWTLGETIGFICLGFIPLLLLCFVGWKFILRNAEVIGGYGLMVGMAFGLALYALLMLLAHAVSPWQRDLYPKRW
;
A
#
# COMPACT_ATOMS: atom_id res chain seq x y z
N MET A 1 26.94 -9.95 29.80
CA MET A 1 26.24 -10.82 28.82
C MET A 1 25.11 -10.03 28.13
N THR A 2 25.42 -9.06 27.27
CA THR A 2 24.41 -8.16 26.67
C THR A 2 24.88 -7.62 25.30
N ARG A 3 25.41 -8.49 24.42
CA ARG A 3 25.82 -8.11 23.05
C ARG A 3 25.42 -9.11 21.96
N LEU A 4 24.51 -10.05 22.23
CA LEU A 4 24.15 -11.10 21.26
C LEU A 4 22.72 -10.97 20.66
N ALA A 5 21.90 -10.01 21.12
CA ALA A 5 20.51 -9.89 20.63
C ALA A 5 20.31 -8.87 19.49
N TYR A 6 21.28 -8.00 19.20
CA TYR A 6 21.14 -6.95 18.17
C TYR A 6 21.55 -7.40 16.75
N GLY A 7 22.13 -8.58 16.59
CA GLY A 7 22.65 -9.05 15.29
C GLY A 7 21.65 -9.78 14.39
N ALA A 8 20.55 -10.30 14.94
CA ALA A 8 19.60 -11.12 14.18
C ALA A 8 18.50 -10.31 13.49
N ALA A 9 18.07 -9.19 14.07
CA ALA A 9 17.01 -8.34 13.50
C ALA A 9 17.49 -7.48 12.31
N ALA A 10 18.80 -7.30 12.14
CA ALA A 10 19.38 -6.43 11.11
C ALA A 10 19.80 -7.15 9.82
N ARG A 11 19.73 -8.49 9.76
CA ARG A 11 20.17 -9.30 8.58
C ARG A 11 19.04 -9.70 7.64
N LEU A 12 17.81 -9.77 8.14
CA LEU A 12 16.61 -10.00 7.32
C LEU A 12 16.41 -8.95 6.19
N PRO A 13 16.78 -7.66 6.34
CA PRO A 13 16.72 -6.71 5.24
C PRO A 13 17.70 -7.02 4.12
N GLU A 14 18.91 -7.47 4.44
CA GLU A 14 20.01 -7.54 3.48
C GLU A 14 19.87 -8.69 2.49
N GLN A 15 19.41 -9.85 2.97
CA GLN A 15 19.11 -11.01 2.13
C GLN A 15 17.89 -10.75 1.23
N LEU A 16 16.87 -10.07 1.75
CA LEU A 16 15.69 -9.68 0.97
C LEU A 16 16.07 -8.67 -0.11
N ILE A 17 16.91 -7.68 0.23
CA ILE A 17 17.43 -6.69 -0.73
C ILE A 17 18.28 -7.38 -1.80
N GLN A 18 19.16 -8.32 -1.44
CA GLN A 18 19.99 -9.03 -2.41
C GLN A 18 19.17 -9.88 -3.39
N TYR A 19 18.05 -10.45 -2.95
CA TYR A 19 17.11 -11.14 -3.86
C TYR A 19 16.55 -10.22 -4.96
N PHE A 20 16.51 -8.89 -4.74
CA PHE A 20 16.09 -7.92 -5.74
C PHE A 20 17.24 -7.32 -6.57
N VAL A 21 18.51 -7.59 -6.24
CA VAL A 21 19.69 -6.85 -6.76
C VAL A 21 20.70 -7.73 -7.51
N SER A 22 20.51 -9.05 -7.54
CA SER A 22 21.59 -10.00 -7.87
C SER A 22 22.15 -10.01 -9.30
N ASP A 23 21.69 -9.15 -10.22
CA ASP A 23 22.34 -8.92 -11.52
C ASP A 23 21.98 -7.51 -11.98
N THR A 24 22.97 -6.61 -12.10
CA THR A 24 22.70 -5.23 -12.55
C THR A 24 23.79 -4.56 -13.41
N SER A 25 23.72 -4.80 -14.72
CA SER A 25 24.15 -3.87 -15.78
C SER A 25 23.19 -2.67 -15.90
N ASP A 26 23.59 -1.58 -16.57
CA ASP A 26 22.79 -0.33 -16.63
C ASP A 26 21.34 -0.52 -17.13
N SER A 27 21.08 -1.50 -18.01
CA SER A 27 19.74 -1.87 -18.49
C SER A 27 18.88 -2.59 -17.43
N GLU A 28 19.49 -3.19 -16.43
CA GLU A 28 18.80 -3.95 -15.38
C GLU A 28 18.28 -3.05 -14.26
N TRP A 29 18.89 -1.89 -14.03
CA TRP A 29 18.40 -0.92 -13.04
C TRP A 29 17.04 -0.31 -13.41
N GLN A 30 16.81 -0.06 -14.70
CA GLN A 30 15.50 0.36 -15.20
C GLN A 30 14.45 -0.75 -14.95
N THR A 31 14.83 -2.00 -15.23
CA THR A 31 14.00 -3.19 -14.96
C THR A 31 13.64 -3.33 -13.47
N VAL A 32 14.59 -3.04 -12.57
CA VAL A 32 14.33 -3.02 -11.12
C VAL A 32 13.31 -1.94 -10.76
N GLY A 33 13.46 -0.72 -11.29
CA GLY A 33 12.51 0.37 -11.11
C GLY A 33 11.09 0.01 -11.56
N ASP A 34 10.96 -0.61 -12.74
CA ASP A 34 9.67 -1.02 -13.31
C ASP A 34 9.00 -2.13 -12.49
N LYS A 35 9.78 -3.11 -12.00
CA LYS A 35 9.26 -4.16 -11.10
C LYS A 35 8.70 -3.57 -9.80
N TRP A 36 9.41 -2.61 -9.21
CA TRP A 36 8.95 -1.92 -8.02
C TRP A 36 7.69 -1.08 -8.26
N PHE A 37 7.62 -0.39 -9.40
CA PHE A 37 6.39 0.30 -9.83
C PHE A 37 5.22 -0.68 -9.89
N LEU A 38 5.40 -1.82 -10.55
CA LEU A 38 4.38 -2.88 -10.64
C LEU A 38 3.97 -3.40 -9.26
N TYR A 39 4.92 -3.60 -8.32
CA TYR A 39 4.60 -4.01 -6.96
C TYR A 39 3.76 -2.97 -6.21
N LEU A 40 4.10 -1.68 -6.32
CA LEU A 40 3.35 -0.61 -5.68
C LEU A 40 1.92 -0.51 -6.21
N VAL A 41 1.75 -0.64 -7.54
CA VAL A 41 0.43 -0.68 -8.19
C VAL A 41 -0.36 -1.91 -7.75
N ALA A 42 0.26 -3.10 -7.78
CA ALA A 42 -0.40 -4.36 -7.43
C ALA A 42 -0.82 -4.37 -5.95
N VAL A 43 0.05 -3.93 -5.04
CA VAL A 43 -0.30 -3.82 -3.61
C VAL A 43 -1.41 -2.81 -3.40
N GLY A 44 -1.34 -1.64 -4.03
CA GLY A 44 -2.41 -0.64 -3.95
C GLY A 44 -3.76 -1.19 -4.41
N LEU A 45 -3.78 -1.93 -5.53
CA LEU A 45 -4.98 -2.59 -6.03
C LEU A 45 -5.49 -3.67 -5.08
N LEU A 46 -4.61 -4.53 -4.54
CA LEU A 46 -4.98 -5.59 -3.60
C LEU A 46 -5.56 -5.02 -2.30
N CYS A 47 -4.99 -3.93 -1.77
CA CYS A 47 -5.53 -3.26 -0.59
C CYS A 47 -6.90 -2.66 -0.88
N ALA A 48 -7.07 -2.03 -2.05
CA ALA A 48 -8.36 -1.50 -2.47
C ALA A 48 -9.44 -2.59 -2.59
N LEU A 49 -9.13 -3.67 -3.31
CA LEU A 49 -10.03 -4.82 -3.50
C LEU A 49 -10.33 -5.54 -2.19
N GLY A 50 -9.32 -5.73 -1.33
CA GLY A 50 -9.49 -6.35 -0.02
C GLY A 50 -10.46 -5.57 0.86
N MET A 51 -10.34 -4.24 0.90
CA MET A 51 -11.30 -3.43 1.67
C MET A 51 -12.70 -3.44 1.07
N LEU A 52 -12.82 -3.35 -0.25
CA LEU A 52 -14.10 -3.49 -0.92
C LEU A 52 -14.75 -4.84 -0.61
N GLY A 53 -13.96 -5.91 -0.61
CA GLY A 53 -14.37 -7.26 -0.22
C GLY A 53 -14.88 -7.31 1.22
N VAL A 54 -14.11 -6.80 2.20
CA VAL A 54 -14.55 -6.77 3.61
C VAL A 54 -15.83 -5.95 3.77
N LYS A 55 -15.92 -4.78 3.12
CA LYS A 55 -17.11 -3.93 3.19
C LYS A 55 -18.33 -4.62 2.57
N PHE A 56 -18.13 -5.34 1.46
CA PHE A 56 -19.16 -6.15 0.83
C PHE A 56 -19.64 -7.29 1.74
N LEU A 57 -18.71 -8.05 2.32
CA LEU A 57 -19.03 -9.16 3.23
C LEU A 57 -19.82 -8.68 4.45
N ARG A 58 -19.37 -7.58 5.09
CA ARG A 58 -20.07 -7.00 6.25
C ARG A 58 -21.49 -6.55 5.91
N LYS A 59 -21.71 -6.05 4.69
CA LYS A 59 -23.06 -5.67 4.22
C LYS A 59 -23.97 -6.89 3.99
N GLN A 60 -23.41 -8.00 3.50
CA GLN A 60 -24.15 -9.26 3.31
C GLN A 60 -24.48 -9.93 4.65
N SER A 61 -23.55 -9.88 5.62
CA SER A 61 -23.72 -10.52 6.93
C SER A 61 -24.49 -9.67 7.95
N ALA A 62 -24.91 -8.46 7.61
CA ALA A 62 -25.54 -7.55 8.56
C ALA A 62 -26.99 -8.00 8.90
N PRO A 63 -27.29 -8.22 10.19
CA PRO A 63 -28.60 -8.73 10.63
C PRO A 63 -29.72 -7.68 10.52
N ASN A 64 -29.38 -6.40 10.43
CA ASN A 64 -30.35 -5.31 10.31
C ASN A 64 -29.82 -4.17 9.40
N PRO A 65 -30.70 -3.28 8.91
CA PRO A 65 -30.30 -2.19 8.01
C PRO A 65 -29.34 -1.16 8.64
N GLN A 66 -29.37 -0.98 9.96
CA GLN A 66 -28.47 -0.04 10.66
C GLN A 66 -27.03 -0.58 10.71
N ALA A 67 -26.85 -1.88 10.92
CA ALA A 67 -25.55 -2.54 10.92
C ALA A 67 -24.91 -2.65 9.52
N ARG A 68 -25.66 -2.32 8.45
CA ARG A 68 -25.14 -2.23 7.08
C ARG A 68 -24.37 -0.95 6.81
N ASN A 69 -24.63 0.10 7.59
CA ASN A 69 -24.01 1.41 7.39
C ASN A 69 -22.71 1.47 8.19
N TRP A 70 -21.67 1.98 7.56
CA TRP A 70 -20.40 2.23 8.24
C TRP A 70 -20.40 3.64 8.77
N THR A 71 -19.92 3.83 9.99
CA THR A 71 -19.67 5.18 10.48
C THR A 71 -18.52 5.82 9.70
N LEU A 72 -18.49 7.16 9.68
CA LEU A 72 -17.37 7.90 9.09
C LEU A 72 -16.03 7.49 9.70
N GLY A 73 -15.99 7.31 11.03
CA GLY A 73 -14.79 6.91 11.76
C GLY A 73 -14.30 5.51 11.37
N GLU A 74 -15.20 4.53 11.25
CA GLU A 74 -14.85 3.20 10.76
C GLU A 74 -14.34 3.25 9.32
N THR A 75 -14.99 4.04 8.46
CA THR A 75 -14.59 4.19 7.05
C THR A 75 -13.19 4.78 6.92
N ILE A 76 -12.91 5.89 7.62
CA ILE A 76 -11.59 6.53 7.63
C ILE A 76 -10.55 5.58 8.23
N GLY A 77 -10.84 4.95 9.37
CA GLY A 77 -9.93 4.01 10.03
C GLY A 77 -9.54 2.85 9.11
N PHE A 78 -10.49 2.33 8.34
CA PHE A 78 -10.25 1.22 7.42
C PHE A 78 -9.46 1.65 6.17
N ILE A 79 -9.73 2.84 5.63
CA ILE A 79 -8.91 3.43 4.56
C ILE A 79 -7.47 3.64 5.04
N CYS A 80 -7.27 4.12 6.28
CA CYS A 80 -5.94 4.25 6.88
C CYS A 80 -5.25 2.89 7.05
N LEU A 81 -5.99 1.85 7.42
CA LEU A 81 -5.45 0.49 7.57
C LEU A 81 -4.86 -0.02 6.25
N GLY A 82 -5.55 0.19 5.13
CA GLY A 82 -5.05 -0.25 3.82
C GLY A 82 -3.85 0.57 3.29
N PHE A 83 -3.55 1.74 3.86
CA PHE A 83 -2.30 2.46 3.57
C PHE A 83 -1.08 1.81 4.22
N ILE A 84 -1.22 1.07 5.31
CA ILE A 84 -0.09 0.46 6.04
C ILE A 84 0.83 -0.38 5.13
N PRO A 85 0.32 -1.36 4.35
CA PRO A 85 1.17 -2.14 3.45
C PRO A 85 1.83 -1.31 2.35
N LEU A 86 1.13 -0.30 1.79
CA LEU A 86 1.72 0.64 0.84
C LEU A 86 2.86 1.46 1.47
N LEU A 87 2.66 1.98 2.67
CA LEU A 87 3.67 2.76 3.40
C LEU A 87 4.90 1.91 3.74
N LEU A 88 4.70 0.65 4.11
CA LEU A 88 5.80 -0.30 4.32
C LEU A 88 6.59 -0.53 3.03
N LEU A 89 5.90 -0.74 1.90
CA LEU A 89 6.56 -0.94 0.62
C LEU A 89 7.32 0.32 0.15
N CYS A 90 6.71 1.50 0.33
CA CYS A 90 7.37 2.78 0.11
C CYS A 90 8.60 2.97 1.01
N PHE A 91 8.52 2.56 2.27
CA PHE A 91 9.66 2.65 3.20
C PHE A 91 10.82 1.74 2.76
N VAL A 92 10.54 0.50 2.35
CA VAL A 92 11.56 -0.42 1.82
C VAL A 92 12.18 0.15 0.55
N GLY A 93 11.36 0.59 -0.41
CA GLY A 93 11.86 1.21 -1.64
C GLY A 93 12.64 2.50 -1.36
N TRP A 94 12.26 3.29 -0.36
CA TRP A 94 13.00 4.49 0.03
C TRP A 94 14.39 4.15 0.56
N LYS A 95 14.49 3.14 1.44
CA LYS A 95 15.79 2.64 1.90
C LYS A 95 16.63 2.09 0.76
N PHE A 96 15.99 1.50 -0.25
CA PHE A 96 16.64 1.03 -1.45
C PHE A 96 17.22 2.16 -2.31
N ILE A 97 16.47 3.26 -2.53
CA ILE A 97 16.98 4.47 -3.21
C ILE A 97 18.18 5.02 -2.46
N LEU A 98 18.05 5.27 -1.15
CA LEU A 98 19.12 5.90 -0.38
C LEU A 98 20.43 5.12 -0.40
N ARG A 99 20.37 3.78 -0.45
CA ARG A 99 21.56 2.93 -0.49
C ARG A 99 22.22 2.83 -1.86
N ASN A 100 21.50 3.18 -2.93
CA ASN A 100 21.95 3.00 -4.30
C ASN A 100 21.74 4.28 -5.14
N ALA A 101 21.70 5.44 -4.48
CA ALA A 101 21.33 6.73 -5.08
C ALA A 101 22.28 7.17 -6.21
N GLU A 102 23.51 6.64 -6.23
CA GLU A 102 24.53 6.93 -7.25
C GLU A 102 24.35 6.12 -8.54
N VAL A 103 23.54 5.05 -8.52
CA VAL A 103 23.40 4.09 -9.63
C VAL A 103 21.96 3.98 -10.12
N ILE A 104 20.99 4.08 -9.21
CA ILE A 104 19.58 3.92 -9.53
C ILE A 104 19.02 5.25 -9.97
N GLY A 105 18.36 5.27 -11.13
CA GLY A 105 17.42 6.33 -11.51
C GLY A 105 16.25 6.40 -10.53
N GLY A 106 16.51 6.88 -9.31
CA GLY A 106 15.57 6.91 -8.18
C GLY A 106 14.29 7.68 -8.48
N TYR A 107 14.30 8.48 -9.54
CA TYR A 107 13.14 9.13 -10.11
C TYR A 107 12.00 8.16 -10.42
N GLY A 108 12.26 7.05 -11.13
CA GLY A 108 11.21 6.09 -11.49
C GLY A 108 10.56 5.44 -10.27
N LEU A 109 11.38 5.11 -9.26
CA LEU A 109 10.90 4.54 -8.01
C LEU A 109 10.08 5.54 -7.19
N MET A 110 10.53 6.79 -7.09
CA MET A 110 9.78 7.86 -6.39
C MET A 110 8.44 8.16 -7.09
N VAL A 111 8.44 8.21 -8.42
CA VAL A 111 7.20 8.38 -9.21
C VAL A 111 6.25 7.21 -8.95
N GLY A 112 6.76 5.98 -8.91
CA GLY A 112 5.95 4.80 -8.59
C GLY A 112 5.36 4.83 -7.18
N MET A 113 6.11 5.30 -6.18
CA MET A 113 5.60 5.44 -4.81
C MET A 113 4.47 6.47 -4.73
N ALA A 114 4.68 7.65 -5.33
CA ALA A 114 3.67 8.69 -5.38
C ALA A 114 2.42 8.21 -6.12
N PHE A 115 2.62 7.55 -7.26
CA PHE A 115 1.52 7.01 -8.07
C PHE A 115 0.75 5.91 -7.34
N GLY A 116 1.41 4.95 -6.69
CA GLY A 116 0.74 3.88 -5.95
C GLY A 116 -0.12 4.41 -4.79
N LEU A 117 0.40 5.39 -4.05
CA LEU A 117 -0.35 6.07 -2.98
C LEU A 117 -1.55 6.85 -3.54
N ALA A 118 -1.35 7.61 -4.62
CA ALA A 118 -2.41 8.37 -5.27
C ALA A 118 -3.47 7.46 -5.89
N LEU A 119 -3.07 6.37 -6.54
CA LEU A 119 -3.96 5.38 -7.13
C LEU A 119 -4.82 4.74 -6.06
N TYR A 120 -4.24 4.31 -4.94
CA TYR A 120 -4.99 3.77 -3.82
C TYR A 120 -6.01 4.78 -3.27
N ALA A 121 -5.58 6.03 -3.03
CA ALA A 121 -6.47 7.09 -2.55
C ALA A 121 -7.62 7.35 -3.53
N LEU A 122 -7.31 7.42 -4.82
CA LEU A 122 -8.28 7.61 -5.90
C LEU A 122 -9.29 6.45 -5.96
N LEU A 123 -8.82 5.21 -5.90
CA LEU A 123 -9.68 4.02 -5.89
C LEU A 123 -10.60 4.02 -4.67
N MET A 124 -10.12 4.45 -3.51
CA MET A 124 -10.95 4.58 -2.31
C MET A 124 -12.00 5.68 -2.43
N LEU A 125 -11.64 6.84 -3.00
CA LEU A 125 -12.60 7.90 -3.27
C LEU A 125 -13.67 7.46 -4.27
N LEU A 126 -13.27 6.83 -5.39
CA LEU A 126 -14.19 6.33 -6.41
C LEU A 126 -15.11 5.23 -5.85
N ALA A 127 -14.57 4.28 -5.08
CA ALA A 127 -15.34 3.24 -4.44
C ALA A 127 -16.47 3.82 -3.56
N HIS A 128 -16.16 4.87 -2.79
CA HIS A 128 -17.15 5.52 -1.93
C HIS A 128 -18.09 6.47 -2.69
N ALA A 129 -17.63 7.07 -3.79
CA ALA A 129 -18.41 8.00 -4.60
C ALA A 129 -19.42 7.33 -5.53
N VAL A 130 -19.08 6.18 -6.12
CA VAL A 130 -19.89 5.49 -7.16
C VAL A 130 -20.89 4.49 -6.57
N SER A 131 -20.67 4.05 -5.33
CA SER A 131 -21.50 3.03 -4.71
C SER A 131 -22.69 3.62 -3.93
N PRO A 132 -23.76 2.83 -3.65
CA PRO A 132 -24.76 3.15 -2.61
C PRO A 132 -24.17 3.54 -1.23
N TRP A 133 -22.85 3.42 -1.05
CA TRP A 133 -22.03 3.91 0.06
C TRP A 133 -21.82 5.42 0.12
N GLN A 134 -22.30 6.23 -0.84
CA GLN A 134 -22.36 7.70 -0.72
C GLN A 134 -23.02 8.16 0.59
N ARG A 135 -23.97 7.37 1.10
CA ARG A 135 -24.72 7.65 2.32
C ARG A 135 -23.86 7.60 3.59
N ASP A 136 -22.71 6.93 3.55
CA ASP A 136 -21.78 6.85 4.69
C ASP A 136 -20.95 8.16 4.84
N LEU A 137 -20.65 8.83 3.72
CA LEU A 137 -19.91 10.11 3.71
C LEU A 137 -20.83 11.33 3.82
N TYR A 138 -22.03 11.23 3.28
CA TYR A 138 -23.06 12.27 3.32
C TYR A 138 -24.33 11.68 3.93
N PRO A 139 -24.39 11.50 5.25
CA PRO A 139 -25.62 11.07 5.90
C PRO A 139 -26.70 12.10 5.57
N LYS A 140 -27.74 11.68 4.85
CA LYS A 140 -28.92 12.52 4.64
C LYS A 140 -29.45 12.90 6.02
N ARG A 141 -29.34 14.18 6.38
CA ARG A 141 -30.05 14.75 7.53
C ARG A 141 -31.52 14.81 7.11
N TRP A 142 -32.32 13.90 7.65
CA TRP A 142 -33.78 14.04 7.66
C TRP A 142 -34.13 14.74 8.97
#